data_AF-A0A5C1YIX8-F1
#
_entry.id   AF-A0A5C1YIX8-F1
#
_cell.length_a   1.000
_cell.length_b   1.000
_cell.length_c   1.000
_cell.angle_alpha   90.00
_cell.angle_beta   90.00
_cell.angle_gamma   90.00
#
_symmetry.space_group_name_H-M   'P 1'
#
loop_
_entity.id
_entity.type
_entity.pdbx_description
1 polymer ?
#
loop_
_entity_poly.entity_id
_entity_poly.type
_entity_poly.pdbx_seq_one_letter_code
_entity_poly.pdbx_strand_id
1 'polypeptide(L)'
;MPAATIDPRLTRAVSWTDFQKAVRFGGEPDTVVAVAEITAKRAQHRELGAPLTPHARLDGVGYLREYDRGLVFWTRAHGAVSLHGMVRDVWELLGRERSSLGVPIADPEYDVESDEWVGRFERGLVRWSPAIGPQVELA
;
A
#
# COMPACT_ATOMS: atom_id res chain seq x y z
N MET A 1 9.08 -9.00 25.40
CA MET A 1 10.01 -7.97 24.88
C MET A 1 11.40 -8.32 25.37
N PRO A 2 12.42 -8.59 24.52
CA PRO A 2 13.76 -8.77 25.04
C PRO A 2 14.30 -7.41 25.48
N ALA A 3 14.72 -7.31 26.73
CA ALA A 3 15.38 -6.13 27.26
C ALA A 3 16.72 -5.95 26.53
N ALA A 4 16.92 -4.79 25.91
CA ALA A 4 18.23 -4.45 25.38
C ALA A 4 19.21 -4.30 26.56
N THR A 5 20.14 -5.23 26.71
CA THR A 5 21.23 -5.11 27.69
C THR A 5 22.18 -4.03 27.21
N ILE A 6 22.06 -2.84 27.79
CA ILE A 6 23.01 -1.73 27.59
C ILE A 6 24.36 -2.16 28.20
N ASP A 7 25.46 -2.01 27.43
CA ASP A 7 26.81 -2.33 27.92
C ASP A 7 27.12 -1.45 29.15
N PRO A 8 27.44 -2.04 30.33
CA PRO A 8 27.69 -1.30 31.56
C PRO A 8 28.96 -0.42 31.52
N ARG A 9 29.76 -0.45 30.43
CA ARG A 9 30.93 0.41 30.24
C ARG A 9 30.65 1.75 29.56
N LEU A 10 29.41 2.09 29.24
CA LEU A 10 29.07 3.38 28.64
C LEU A 10 29.18 4.52 29.68
N THR A 11 30.38 5.08 29.82
CA THR A 11 30.71 6.23 30.69
C THR A 11 30.26 7.60 30.12
N ARG A 12 29.43 7.60 29.08
CA ARG A 12 28.92 8.79 28.40
C ARG A 12 27.49 8.53 27.89
N ALA A 13 26.67 9.58 27.84
CA ALA A 13 25.36 9.54 27.18
C ALA A 13 25.48 9.06 25.73
N VAL A 14 24.67 8.06 25.37
CA VAL A 14 24.58 7.51 24.01
C VAL A 14 24.06 8.61 23.08
N SER A 15 24.85 9.01 22.08
CA SER A 15 24.39 9.97 21.08
C SER A 15 23.42 9.32 20.09
N TRP A 16 22.64 10.13 19.37
CA TRP A 16 21.78 9.65 18.28
C TRP A 16 22.56 8.84 17.24
N THR A 17 23.78 9.26 16.92
CA THR A 17 24.69 8.54 16.02
C THR A 17 25.14 7.19 16.60
N ASP A 18 25.39 7.13 17.92
CA ASP A 18 25.77 5.88 18.59
C ASP A 18 24.59 4.89 18.57
N PHE A 19 23.37 5.39 18.77
CA PHE A 19 22.13 4.62 18.64
C PHE A 19 21.93 4.07 17.21
N GLN A 20 22.06 4.92 16.18
CA GLN A 20 21.92 4.51 14.77
C GLN A 20 22.95 3.45 14.34
N LYS A 21 24.16 3.47 14.91
CA LYS A 21 25.20 2.46 14.63
C LYS A 21 24.99 1.16 15.40
N ALA A 22 24.53 1.26 16.66
CA ALA A 22 24.34 0.10 17.54
C ALA A 22 23.09 -0.70 17.17
N VAL A 23 22.03 -0.03 16.74
CA VAL A 23 20.87 -0.70 16.14
C VAL A 23 21.22 -0.98 14.69
N ARG A 24 21.58 -2.23 14.36
CA ARG A 24 21.62 -2.71 12.97
C ARG A 24 20.20 -2.62 12.40
N PHE A 25 19.79 -1.43 11.96
CA PHE A 25 18.64 -1.29 11.08
C PHE A 25 19.04 -1.92 9.75
N GLY A 26 18.55 -3.13 9.48
CA GLY A 26 18.63 -3.74 8.17
C GLY A 26 17.80 -2.91 7.20
N GLY A 27 18.41 -1.91 6.56
CA GLY A 27 17.72 -0.99 5.66
C GLY A 27 16.76 -0.02 6.37
N GLU A 28 16.16 0.86 5.58
CA GLU A 28 15.12 1.77 6.06
C GLU A 28 13.86 0.96 6.42
N PRO A 29 13.20 1.23 7.57
CA PRO A 29 11.99 0.51 7.94
C PRO A 29 10.92 0.68 6.87
N ASP A 30 10.29 -0.41 6.42
CA ASP A 30 9.25 -0.36 5.39
C ASP A 30 8.14 0.66 5.71
N THR A 31 7.85 0.90 6.99
CA THR A 31 6.85 1.91 7.40
C THR A 31 7.24 3.33 7.02
N VAL A 32 8.53 3.70 7.00
CA VAL A 32 8.96 5.06 6.65
C VAL A 32 8.80 5.27 5.15
N VAL A 33 9.28 4.29 4.37
CA VAL A 33 9.14 4.26 2.91
C VAL A 33 7.66 4.27 2.51
N ALA A 34 6.86 3.37 3.10
CA ALA A 34 5.45 3.24 2.79
C ALA A 34 4.66 4.54 3.07
N VAL A 35 4.87 5.19 4.22
CA VAL A 35 4.19 6.45 4.54
C VAL A 35 4.55 7.55 3.54
N ALA A 36 5.83 7.65 3.17
CA ALA A 36 6.29 8.63 2.19
C ALA A 36 5.67 8.38 0.81
N GLU A 37 5.70 7.15 0.32
CA GLU A 37 5.17 6.79 -0.99
C GLU A 37 3.65 6.87 -1.06
N ILE A 38 2.93 6.43 0.00
CA ILE A 38 1.48 6.59 0.10
C ILE A 38 1.10 8.07 0.02
N THR A 39 1.85 8.93 0.72
CA THR A 39 1.62 10.37 0.70
C THR A 39 1.89 10.96 -0.68
N ALA A 40 2.98 10.57 -1.33
CA ALA A 40 3.33 11.01 -2.68
C ALA A 40 2.29 10.57 -3.71
N LYS A 41 1.84 9.31 -3.65
CA LYS A 41 0.81 8.77 -4.54
C LYS A 41 -0.52 9.50 -4.37
N ARG A 42 -0.98 9.74 -3.13
CA ARG A 42 -2.18 10.56 -2.90
C ARG A 42 -2.04 12.01 -3.39
N ALA A 43 -0.82 12.57 -3.44
CA ALA A 43 -0.63 13.91 -4.00
C ALA A 43 -0.89 13.94 -5.52
N GLN A 44 -0.65 12.83 -6.21
CA GLN A 44 -0.98 12.62 -7.63
C GLN A 44 -2.49 12.44 -7.83
N HIS A 45 -3.15 11.73 -6.90
CA HIS A 45 -4.59 11.40 -6.95
C HIS A 45 -5.41 12.25 -5.97
N ARG A 46 -5.56 13.54 -6.28
CA ARG A 46 -6.29 14.49 -5.40
C ARG A 46 -7.77 14.13 -5.24
N GLU A 47 -8.32 13.45 -6.23
CA GLU A 47 -9.67 12.94 -6.26
C GLU A 47 -9.96 11.94 -5.13
N LEU A 48 -8.97 11.27 -4.55
CA LEU A 48 -9.21 10.34 -3.43
C LEU A 48 -9.86 11.01 -2.21
N GLY A 49 -9.68 12.32 -2.04
CA GLY A 49 -10.33 13.10 -0.98
C GLY A 49 -9.52 13.19 0.31
N ALA A 50 -10.23 13.35 1.43
CA ALA A 50 -9.66 13.40 2.77
C ALA A 50 -9.34 11.98 3.27
N PRO A 51 -8.35 11.83 4.16
CA PRO A 51 -8.04 10.54 4.76
C PRO A 51 -9.10 10.16 5.80
N LEU A 52 -9.55 8.91 5.73
CA LEU A 52 -10.51 8.34 6.69
C LEU A 52 -9.81 7.67 7.87
N THR A 53 -8.62 7.10 7.62
CA THR A 53 -7.88 6.34 8.62
C THR A 53 -6.43 6.83 8.75
N PRO A 54 -5.78 6.56 9.90
CA PRO A 54 -4.33 6.48 9.96
C PRO A 54 -3.79 5.44 8.97
N HIS A 55 -2.47 5.47 8.72
CA HIS A 55 -1.81 4.40 7.98
C HIS A 55 -1.98 3.08 8.74
N ALA A 56 -2.51 2.07 8.06
CA ALA A 56 -2.69 0.73 8.61
C ALA A 56 -1.59 -0.20 8.08
N ARG A 57 -1.03 -1.04 8.96
CA ARG A 57 -0.15 -2.13 8.58
C ARG A 57 -0.99 -3.38 8.37
N LEU A 58 -0.77 -4.05 7.24
CA LEU A 58 -1.31 -5.37 6.97
C LEU A 58 -0.20 -6.40 7.21
N ASP A 59 -0.35 -7.21 8.25
CA ASP A 59 0.67 -8.12 8.75
C ASP A 59 1.31 -8.96 7.63
N GLY A 60 2.55 -8.61 7.29
CA GLY A 60 3.36 -9.29 6.28
C GLY A 60 3.02 -8.97 4.82
N VAL A 61 1.96 -8.22 4.54
CA VAL A 61 1.53 -7.90 3.17
C VAL A 61 1.99 -6.51 2.73
N GLY A 62 1.77 -5.50 3.57
CA GLY A 62 1.99 -4.12 3.16
C GLY A 62 1.43 -3.09 4.11
N TYR A 63 1.26 -1.88 3.61
CA TYR A 63 0.63 -0.77 4.31
C TYR A 63 -0.48 -0.20 3.44
N LEU A 64 -1.51 0.36 4.06
CA LEU A 64 -2.56 1.06 3.31
C LEU A 64 -3.01 2.31 4.04
N ARG A 65 -3.66 3.18 3.29
CA ARG A 65 -4.44 4.30 3.84
C ARG A 65 -5.73 4.48 3.06
N GLU A 66 -6.83 4.59 3.79
CA GLU A 66 -8.14 4.83 3.21
C GLU A 66 -8.45 6.33 3.13
N TYR A 67 -9.16 6.70 2.08
CA TYR A 67 -9.60 8.05 1.74
C TYR A 67 -11.08 8.01 1.34
N ASP A 68 -11.75 9.17 1.32
CA ASP A 68 -13.19 9.28 1.03
C ASP A 68 -13.64 8.54 -0.23
N ARG A 69 -12.81 8.55 -1.29
CA ARG A 69 -13.14 7.99 -2.61
C ARG A 69 -12.18 6.89 -3.07
N GLY A 70 -11.39 6.32 -2.15
CA GLY A 70 -10.53 5.19 -2.47
C GLY A 70 -9.49 4.92 -1.41
N LEU A 71 -8.41 4.25 -1.80
CA LEU A 71 -7.30 3.93 -0.91
C LEU A 71 -5.98 4.01 -1.67
N VAL A 72 -4.90 4.12 -0.92
CA VAL A 72 -3.56 3.86 -1.46
C VAL A 72 -3.00 2.67 -0.69
N PHE A 73 -2.58 1.65 -1.44
CA PHE A 73 -2.00 0.41 -0.96
C PHE A 73 -0.51 0.40 -1.30
N TRP A 74 0.32 -0.04 -0.39
CA TRP A 74 1.77 -0.12 -0.58
C TRP A 74 2.26 -1.52 -0.29
N THR A 75 3.09 -2.04 -1.19
CA THR A 75 3.93 -3.22 -0.93
C THR A 75 5.37 -2.92 -1.28
N ARG A 76 6.29 -3.70 -0.71
CA ARG A 76 7.71 -3.59 -1.06
C ARG A 76 8.00 -3.94 -2.52
N ALA A 77 7.19 -4.80 -3.14
CA ALA A 77 7.38 -5.26 -4.50
C ALA A 77 6.88 -4.26 -5.55
N HIS A 78 5.75 -3.60 -5.28
CA HIS A 78 5.02 -2.79 -6.26
C HIS A 78 4.97 -1.29 -5.92
N GLY A 79 5.47 -0.90 -4.75
CA GLY A 79 5.37 0.48 -4.26
C GLY A 79 3.93 0.86 -3.93
N ALA A 80 3.66 2.17 -3.91
CA ALA A 80 2.32 2.71 -3.66
C ALA A 80 1.44 2.67 -4.93
N VAL A 81 0.25 2.09 -4.80
CA VAL A 81 -0.80 1.98 -5.82
C VAL A 81 -2.10 2.56 -5.27
N SER A 82 -2.70 3.48 -6.00
CA SER A 82 -4.03 4.02 -5.72
C SER A 82 -5.11 3.10 -6.28
N LEU A 83 -6.15 2.83 -5.50
CA LEU A 83 -7.35 2.13 -5.96
C LEU A 83 -8.56 2.99 -5.64
N HIS A 84 -9.41 3.20 -6.64
CA HIS A 84 -10.62 4.00 -6.55
C HIS A 84 -11.70 3.46 -7.49
N GLY A 85 -12.92 3.99 -7.32
CA GLY A 85 -14.07 3.61 -8.15
C GLY A 85 -14.39 2.11 -8.11
N MET A 86 -15.01 1.60 -9.17
CA MET A 86 -15.58 0.26 -9.18
C MET A 86 -14.55 -0.86 -9.16
N VAL A 87 -13.36 -0.63 -9.70
CA VAL A 87 -12.24 -1.59 -9.60
C VAL A 87 -11.88 -1.85 -8.14
N ARG A 88 -11.80 -0.78 -7.33
CA ARG A 88 -11.58 -0.89 -5.88
C ARG A 88 -12.72 -1.65 -5.23
N ASP A 89 -13.97 -1.28 -5.51
CA ASP A 89 -15.16 -1.86 -4.88
C ASP A 89 -15.24 -3.37 -5.11
N VAL A 90 -14.94 -3.81 -6.33
CA VAL A 90 -14.86 -5.23 -6.69
C VAL A 90 -13.74 -5.93 -5.91
N TRP A 91 -12.54 -5.36 -5.88
CA TRP A 91 -11.42 -5.93 -5.13
C TRP A 91 -11.72 -6.02 -3.62
N GLU A 92 -12.36 -5.01 -3.05
CA GLU A 92 -12.80 -5.01 -1.65
C GLU A 92 -13.82 -6.12 -1.39
N LEU A 93 -14.83 -6.27 -2.27
CA LEU A 93 -15.84 -7.32 -2.18
C LEU A 93 -15.24 -8.72 -2.26
N LEU A 94 -14.17 -8.90 -3.03
CA LEU A 94 -13.46 -10.17 -3.17
C LEU A 94 -12.55 -10.50 -1.97
N GLY A 95 -12.45 -9.61 -0.98
CA GLY A 95 -11.64 -9.83 0.23
C GLY A 95 -10.24 -9.21 0.16
N ARG A 96 -10.05 -8.19 -0.67
CA ARG A 96 -8.83 -7.37 -0.75
C ARG A 96 -7.57 -8.21 -1.01
N GLU A 97 -6.50 -8.00 -0.26
CA GLU A 97 -5.21 -8.68 -0.42
C GLU A 97 -5.28 -10.19 -0.22
N ARG A 98 -6.35 -10.68 0.43
CA ARG A 98 -6.60 -12.10 0.68
C ARG A 98 -7.38 -12.78 -0.45
N SER A 99 -7.87 -12.00 -1.42
CA SER A 99 -8.57 -12.51 -2.59
C SER A 99 -7.64 -13.33 -3.50
N SER A 100 -8.23 -14.10 -4.42
CA SER A 100 -7.48 -14.81 -5.46
C SER A 100 -6.68 -13.88 -6.36
N LEU A 101 -7.07 -12.60 -6.49
CA LEU A 101 -6.34 -11.59 -7.26
C LEU A 101 -5.01 -11.19 -6.61
N GLY A 102 -4.94 -11.22 -5.27
CA GLY A 102 -3.79 -10.72 -4.51
C GLY A 102 -3.80 -9.21 -4.35
N VAL A 103 -2.62 -8.60 -4.34
CA VAL A 103 -2.43 -7.14 -4.16
C VAL A 103 -2.45 -6.40 -5.50
N PRO A 104 -2.83 -5.11 -5.52
CA PRO A 104 -2.72 -4.30 -6.72
C PRO A 104 -1.25 -4.03 -7.08
N ILE A 105 -0.96 -4.01 -8.38
CA ILE A 105 0.41 -3.81 -8.92
C ILE A 105 0.56 -2.51 -9.71
N ALA A 106 -0.56 -1.89 -10.12
CA ALA A 106 -0.58 -0.62 -10.84
C ALA A 106 -1.90 0.12 -10.58
N ASP A 107 -1.88 1.45 -10.74
CA ASP A 107 -3.09 2.28 -10.68
C ASP A 107 -4.10 1.80 -11.74
N PRO A 108 -5.42 1.80 -11.46
CA PRO A 108 -6.42 1.50 -12.48
C PRO A 108 -6.33 2.47 -13.64
N GLU A 109 -6.38 1.94 -14.85
CA GLU A 109 -6.34 2.71 -16.09
C GLU A 109 -7.69 2.67 -16.77
N TYR A 110 -8.09 3.76 -17.42
CA TYR A 110 -9.27 3.79 -18.27
C TYR A 110 -8.85 3.52 -19.72
N ASP A 111 -9.36 2.43 -20.28
CA ASP A 111 -9.21 2.05 -21.67
C ASP A 111 -10.31 2.71 -22.50
N VAL A 112 -9.90 3.64 -23.35
CA VAL A 112 -10.79 4.45 -24.20
C VAL A 112 -11.41 3.63 -25.33
N GLU A 113 -10.73 2.57 -25.81
CA GLU A 113 -11.23 1.76 -26.92
C GLU A 113 -12.36 0.83 -26.46
N SER A 114 -12.22 0.26 -25.28
CA SER A 114 -13.21 -0.65 -24.69
C SER A 114 -14.23 0.03 -23.78
N ASP A 115 -14.03 1.30 -23.41
CA ASP A 115 -14.82 2.04 -22.41
C ASP A 115 -14.83 1.33 -21.04
N GLU A 116 -13.65 0.86 -20.61
CA GLU A 116 -13.47 0.06 -19.40
C GLU A 116 -12.43 0.66 -18.46
N TRP A 117 -12.69 0.57 -17.15
CA TRP A 117 -11.64 0.67 -16.15
C TRP A 117 -10.97 -0.69 -15.95
N VAL A 118 -9.64 -0.72 -16.00
CA VAL A 118 -8.83 -1.93 -15.84
C VAL A 118 -7.90 -1.79 -14.64
N GLY A 119 -8.14 -2.58 -13.61
CA GLY A 119 -7.24 -2.76 -12.47
C GLY A 119 -6.38 -4.01 -12.62
N ARG A 120 -5.08 -3.90 -12.36
CA ARG A 120 -4.13 -5.02 -12.43
C ARG A 120 -3.68 -5.44 -11.04
N PHE A 121 -3.67 -6.75 -10.82
CA PHE A 121 -3.31 -7.39 -9.56
C PHE A 121 -2.29 -8.51 -9.83
N GLU A 122 -1.59 -8.98 -8.80
CA GLU A 122 -0.52 -9.98 -8.96
C GLU A 122 -0.95 -11.25 -9.69
N ARG A 123 -2.22 -11.66 -9.51
CA ARG A 123 -2.75 -12.92 -10.04
C ARG A 123 -3.99 -12.71 -10.89
N GLY A 124 -4.13 -11.55 -11.52
CA GLY A 124 -5.25 -11.28 -12.41
C GLY A 124 -5.56 -9.81 -12.63
N LEU A 125 -6.73 -9.56 -13.19
CA LEU A 125 -7.23 -8.22 -13.47
C LEU A 125 -8.74 -8.12 -13.18
N VAL A 126 -9.17 -6.88 -12.94
CA VAL A 126 -10.57 -6.51 -12.89
C VAL A 126 -10.83 -5.53 -14.01
N ARG A 127 -11.80 -5.83 -14.88
CA ARG A 127 -12.36 -4.87 -15.83
C ARG A 127 -13.71 -4.43 -15.35
N TRP A 128 -14.05 -3.17 -15.54
CA TRP A 128 -15.37 -2.66 -15.22
C TRP A 128 -15.81 -1.64 -16.27
N SER A 129 -17.00 -1.85 -16.83
CA SER A 129 -17.73 -0.83 -17.59
C SER A 129 -19.16 -0.72 -17.06
N PRO A 130 -19.82 0.44 -17.25
CA PRO A 130 -21.24 0.56 -16.94
C PRO A 130 -22.13 -0.34 -17.81
N ALA A 131 -21.66 -0.71 -19.02
CA ALA A 131 -22.42 -1.53 -19.96
C ALA A 131 -22.46 -3.01 -19.58
N ILE A 132 -21.36 -3.55 -19.05
CA ILE A 132 -21.19 -4.99 -18.80
C ILE A 132 -21.12 -5.30 -17.30
N GLY A 133 -20.68 -4.34 -16.49
CA GLY A 133 -20.38 -4.55 -15.07
C GLY A 133 -18.97 -5.13 -14.85
N PRO A 134 -18.70 -5.68 -13.66
CA PRO A 134 -17.38 -6.18 -13.31
C PRO A 134 -17.08 -7.52 -13.99
N GLN A 135 -15.91 -7.62 -14.59
CA GLN A 135 -15.32 -8.86 -15.07
C GLN A 135 -14.02 -9.11 -14.34
N VAL A 136 -13.86 -10.31 -13.79
CA VAL A 136 -12.67 -10.71 -13.02
C VAL A 136 -11.99 -11.85 -13.77
N GLU A 137 -10.73 -11.66 -14.10
CA GLU A 137 -9.90 -12.65 -14.78
C GLU A 137 -8.71 -12.98 -13.89
N LEU A 138 -8.46 -14.29 -13.68
CA LEU A 138 -7.33 -14.78 -12.90
C LEU A 138 -6.22 -15.28 -13.85
N ALA A 139 -4.97 -15.05 -13.46
CA ALA A 139 -3.78 -15.48 -14.19
C ALA A 139 -3.30 -16.88 -13.79
#